data_AF-A0A316HIN2-F1
#
_entry.id   AF-A0A316HIN2-F1
#
_cell.length_a   1.000
_cell.length_b   1.000
_cell.length_c   1.000
_cell.angle_alpha   90.00
_cell.angle_beta   90.00
_cell.angle_gamma   90.00
#
_symmetry.space_group_name_H-M   'P 1'
#
loop_
_entity.id
_entity.type
_entity.pdbx_description
1 polymer ?
#
loop_
_entity_poly.entity_id
_entity_poly.type
_entity_poly.pdbx_seq_one_letter_code
_entity_poly.pdbx_strand_id
1 'polypeptide(L)'
;MFLEKNTDANRFLNYQSFKKAMDASPQAHKVKWMVAILMIILIVLLLPWTQNIRSRGNVSSLQPQQRPQQVNTMIPGRIAKWYVRDGAMVKQGDTLLQITETKDEYLDPELTERTSEQLRSKNNATEFYKSKVRTADTQIAALEQSLQLKINQLQNKLKQYRLQVQSDSIAMTAAANQLNIADVQLKRQKELYHAGLKSLTEYEQKQQYYQDALAKRISTENKFYNSKNELLNIKLELSATSQDYTEKISKVSGERFTALSQAATGEGEIAKLKNQLFNYKARGNFHYILAPQSGQVLQSIKAGIGETVKDGEQLLTIVPLHFQKAIEIAVEPNDMPLISTGQLVRVQFDGFPAIVFSGWPQASYGLFSGRVAAIDNSIDASGKFKVWVQPDEGSKQWPANVRYGTGCQVIALLNNVPIWYELWRQLNGFPPNFYTPKPKATDKDKANSKK
;
A
#
# COMPACT_ATOMS: atom_id res chain seq x y z
N MET A 1 -37.26 95.31 5.35
CA MET A 1 -38.53 95.67 6.02
C MET A 1 -38.60 94.84 7.29
N PHE A 2 -38.54 95.34 8.51
CA PHE A 2 -38.74 96.69 9.03
C PHE A 2 -37.95 96.85 10.34
N LEU A 3 -37.37 98.04 10.52
CA LEU A 3 -37.23 98.86 11.74
C LEU A 3 -36.93 98.16 13.08
N GLU A 4 -35.77 98.42 13.69
CA GLU A 4 -35.59 99.48 14.71
C GLU A 4 -36.53 99.35 15.93
N LYS A 5 -35.96 99.18 17.14
CA LYS A 5 -35.71 100.31 18.06
C LYS A 5 -35.28 99.85 19.46
N ASN A 6 -34.31 100.59 19.98
CA ASN A 6 -34.05 100.83 21.39
C ASN A 6 -35.31 100.78 22.26
N THR A 7 -35.26 99.97 23.32
CA THR A 7 -36.04 100.21 24.54
C THR A 7 -35.14 99.97 25.75
N ASP A 8 -34.87 101.03 26.50
CA ASP A 8 -34.16 101.02 27.78
C ASP A 8 -34.93 100.18 28.81
N ALA A 9 -34.47 98.95 29.04
CA ALA A 9 -35.06 98.00 29.99
C ALA A 9 -34.90 98.40 31.48
N ASN A 10 -34.19 99.50 31.77
CA ASN A 10 -33.89 99.93 33.13
C ASN A 10 -35.02 100.68 33.86
N ARG A 11 -36.18 100.91 33.22
CA ARG A 11 -37.32 101.62 33.84
C ARG A 11 -38.40 100.73 34.46
N PHE A 12 -38.30 99.39 34.38
CA PHE A 12 -39.37 98.47 34.82
C PHE A 12 -38.99 97.56 36.01
N LEU A 13 -37.81 97.74 36.60
CA LEU A 13 -37.30 96.91 37.72
C LEU A 13 -38.04 97.08 39.05
N ASN A 14 -38.89 98.10 39.20
CA ASN A 14 -39.61 98.39 40.45
C ASN A 14 -41.04 97.82 40.53
N TYR A 15 -41.50 97.06 39.53
CA TYR A 15 -42.82 96.41 39.56
C TYR A 15 -42.71 94.95 40.00
N GLN A 16 -43.38 94.56 41.09
CA GLN A 16 -43.39 93.17 41.60
C GLN A 16 -43.98 92.15 40.58
N SER A 17 -44.82 92.61 39.66
CA SER A 17 -45.38 91.82 38.55
C SER A 17 -44.33 91.45 37.48
N PHE A 18 -43.32 92.29 37.27
CA PHE A 18 -42.23 92.02 36.31
C PHE A 18 -41.25 90.97 36.86
N LYS A 19 -41.01 90.96 38.18
CA LYS A 19 -40.14 89.98 38.85
C LYS A 19 -40.71 88.56 38.81
N LYS A 20 -42.04 88.39 38.99
CA LYS A 20 -42.71 87.08 38.87
C LYS A 20 -42.79 86.55 37.43
N ALA A 21 -42.81 87.41 36.42
CA ALA A 21 -42.79 87.01 35.01
C ALA A 21 -41.39 86.59 34.52
N MET A 22 -40.33 87.10 35.14
CA MET A 22 -38.94 86.78 34.79
C MET A 22 -38.41 85.55 35.55
N ASP A 23 -38.87 85.30 36.79
CA ASP A 23 -38.57 84.07 37.54
C ASP A 23 -39.39 82.84 37.06
N ALA A 24 -40.49 83.07 36.32
CA ALA A 24 -41.27 82.02 35.66
C ALA A 24 -40.67 81.66 34.29
N SER A 25 -39.39 81.27 34.26
CA SER A 25 -38.75 80.70 33.07
C SER A 25 -39.42 79.36 32.70
N PRO A 26 -40.04 79.21 31.50
CA PRO A 26 -40.58 77.94 31.02
C PRO A 26 -39.48 76.90 30.72
N GLN A 27 -38.20 77.29 30.80
CA GLN A 27 -37.06 76.42 30.53
C GLN A 27 -36.71 75.55 31.73
N ALA A 28 -37.05 75.92 32.97
CA ALA A 28 -36.72 75.11 34.15
C ALA A 28 -37.37 73.72 34.12
N HIS A 29 -38.60 73.60 33.59
CA HIS A 29 -39.26 72.30 33.41
C HIS A 29 -38.61 71.47 32.29
N LYS A 30 -38.22 72.10 31.17
CA LYS A 30 -37.51 71.41 30.08
C LYS A 30 -36.12 70.94 30.51
N VAL A 31 -35.40 71.74 31.30
CA VAL A 31 -34.11 71.36 31.88
C VAL A 31 -34.27 70.24 32.89
N LYS A 32 -35.33 70.25 33.73
CA LYS A 32 -35.63 69.12 34.63
C LYS A 32 -35.93 67.82 33.88
N TRP A 33 -36.73 67.87 32.81
CA TRP A 33 -36.98 66.70 31.96
C TRP A 33 -35.72 66.23 31.21
N MET A 34 -34.89 67.15 30.74
CA MET A 34 -33.60 66.82 30.10
C MET A 34 -32.65 66.15 31.10
N VAL A 35 -32.54 66.66 32.33
CA VAL A 35 -31.74 66.06 33.41
C VAL A 35 -32.32 64.72 33.83
N ALA A 36 -33.65 64.58 33.90
CA ALA A 36 -34.30 63.31 34.20
C ALA A 36 -34.04 62.25 33.11
N ILE A 37 -34.13 62.63 31.82
CA ILE A 37 -33.79 61.76 30.68
C ILE A 37 -32.30 61.39 30.71
N LEU A 38 -31.41 62.34 31.00
CA LEU A 38 -29.98 62.07 31.13
C LEU A 38 -29.69 61.09 32.28
N MET A 39 -30.35 61.25 33.43
CA MET A 39 -30.25 60.29 34.54
C MET A 39 -30.80 58.92 34.17
N ILE A 40 -31.92 58.84 33.46
CA ILE A 40 -32.48 57.57 32.98
C ILE A 40 -31.50 56.88 32.03
N ILE A 41 -30.89 57.61 31.09
CA ILE A 41 -29.86 57.07 30.18
C ILE A 41 -28.65 56.57 30.98
N LEU A 42 -28.21 57.32 32.00
CA LEU A 42 -27.10 56.90 32.87
C LEU A 42 -27.44 55.62 33.65
N ILE A 43 -28.67 55.50 34.15
CA ILE A 43 -29.16 54.28 34.82
C ILE A 43 -29.22 53.11 33.84
N VAL A 44 -29.73 53.32 32.62
CA VAL A 44 -29.78 52.29 31.57
C VAL A 44 -28.36 51.85 31.21
N LEU A 45 -27.40 52.75 31.09
CA LEU A 45 -25.99 52.44 30.83
C LEU A 45 -25.36 51.52 31.90
N LEU A 46 -25.87 51.55 33.13
CA LEU A 46 -25.43 50.71 34.25
C LEU A 46 -26.18 49.37 34.36
N LEU A 47 -27.25 49.15 33.58
CA LEU A 47 -27.97 47.87 33.61
C LEU A 47 -27.09 46.73 33.08
N PRO A 48 -27.19 45.54 33.69
CA PRO A 48 -26.46 44.37 33.22
C PRO A 48 -26.99 43.90 31.87
N TRP A 49 -26.14 43.88 30.84
CA TRP A 49 -26.43 43.36 29.51
C TRP A 49 -25.73 42.02 29.27
N THR A 50 -26.46 41.01 28.82
CA THR A 50 -25.91 39.70 28.44
C THR A 50 -25.24 39.79 27.07
N GLN A 51 -23.91 39.64 27.02
CA GLN A 51 -23.18 39.53 25.76
C GLN A 51 -23.56 38.23 25.04
N ASN A 52 -23.67 38.29 23.71
CA ASN A 52 -23.88 37.10 22.89
C ASN A 52 -23.07 37.15 21.60
N ILE A 53 -22.60 35.98 21.17
CA ILE A 53 -21.97 35.79 19.86
C ILE A 53 -22.93 34.96 19.02
N ARG A 54 -23.17 35.40 17.79
CA ARG A 54 -24.03 34.71 16.84
C ARG A 54 -23.16 34.15 15.72
N SER A 55 -23.12 32.84 15.61
CA SER A 55 -22.45 32.14 14.52
C SER A 55 -23.49 31.35 13.70
N ARG A 56 -23.26 31.27 12.39
CA ARG A 56 -24.04 30.40 11.50
C ARG A 56 -23.32 29.08 11.35
N GLY A 57 -24.09 28.02 11.27
CA GLY A 57 -23.58 26.68 11.07
C GLY A 57 -24.59 25.76 10.42
N ASN A 58 -24.17 24.53 10.18
CA ASN A 58 -25.00 23.50 9.58
C ASN A 58 -24.99 22.25 10.44
N VAL A 59 -26.09 21.51 10.40
CA VAL A 59 -26.20 20.21 11.06
C VAL A 59 -25.32 19.22 10.33
N SER A 60 -24.45 18.57 11.09
CA SER A 60 -23.45 17.62 10.63
C SER A 60 -23.36 16.46 11.62
N SER A 61 -22.33 15.63 11.51
CA SER A 61 -21.98 14.62 12.53
C SER A 61 -20.54 14.80 12.98
N LEU A 62 -20.36 14.66 14.30
CA LEU A 62 -19.04 14.56 14.94
C LEU A 62 -18.29 13.32 14.45
N GLN A 63 -18.99 12.22 14.18
CA GLN A 63 -18.40 10.96 13.74
C GLN A 63 -18.18 10.99 12.22
N PRO A 64 -16.92 10.88 11.73
CA PRO A 64 -16.63 10.89 10.30
C PRO A 64 -17.38 9.82 9.50
N GLN A 65 -17.61 8.65 10.09
CA GLN A 65 -18.32 7.52 9.45
C GLN A 65 -19.79 7.83 9.16
N GLN A 66 -20.39 8.80 9.86
CA GLN A 66 -21.79 9.20 9.72
C GLN A 66 -21.96 10.46 8.85
N ARG A 67 -20.91 10.84 8.12
CA ARG A 67 -20.97 11.95 7.17
C ARG A 67 -21.38 11.43 5.77
N PRO A 68 -21.86 12.32 4.90
CA PRO A 68 -22.07 12.01 3.48
C PRO A 68 -20.81 11.38 2.88
N GLN A 69 -20.97 10.21 2.28
CA GLN A 69 -19.87 9.51 1.63
C GLN A 69 -20.04 9.61 0.13
N GLN A 70 -18.98 10.08 -0.52
CA GLN A 70 -18.87 10.07 -1.97
C GLN A 70 -18.61 8.64 -2.44
N VAL A 71 -19.40 8.20 -3.42
CA VAL A 71 -19.19 6.92 -4.09
C VAL A 71 -18.49 7.21 -5.40
N ASN A 72 -17.29 6.68 -5.53
CA ASN A 72 -16.43 6.90 -6.68
C ASN A 72 -16.22 5.57 -7.41
N THR A 73 -15.87 5.64 -8.70
CA THR A 73 -15.46 4.44 -9.43
C THR A 73 -13.99 4.10 -9.16
N MET A 74 -13.66 2.81 -9.02
CA MET A 74 -12.27 2.31 -8.92
C MET A 74 -11.64 2.00 -10.29
N ILE A 75 -12.46 1.94 -11.34
CA ILE A 75 -12.00 1.66 -12.69
C ILE A 75 -12.67 2.63 -13.66
N PRO A 76 -11.98 3.03 -14.74
CA PRO A 76 -12.64 3.73 -15.82
C PRO A 76 -13.61 2.79 -16.52
N GLY A 77 -14.72 3.33 -17.00
CA GLY A 77 -15.73 2.54 -17.69
C GLY A 77 -16.85 3.39 -18.26
N ARG A 78 -17.74 2.76 -19.02
CA ARG A 78 -18.95 3.38 -19.54
C ARG A 78 -20.13 2.96 -18.69
N ILE A 79 -21.01 3.89 -18.33
CA ILE A 79 -22.20 3.56 -17.55
C ILE A 79 -23.16 2.73 -18.42
N ALA A 80 -23.35 1.47 -18.02
CA ALA A 80 -24.24 0.53 -18.69
C ALA A 80 -25.68 0.73 -18.20
N LYS A 81 -25.85 0.83 -16.87
CA LYS A 81 -27.17 0.88 -16.25
C LYS A 81 -27.15 1.52 -14.87
N TRP A 82 -28.15 2.35 -14.59
CA TRP A 82 -28.47 2.85 -13.25
C TRP A 82 -29.53 1.96 -12.58
N TYR A 83 -29.27 1.53 -11.34
CA TYR A 83 -30.23 0.76 -10.53
C TYR A 83 -30.96 1.65 -9.51
N VAL A 84 -30.40 2.80 -9.18
CA VAL A 84 -30.96 3.75 -8.21
C VAL A 84 -31.34 5.07 -8.88
N ARG A 85 -32.14 5.88 -8.18
CA ARG A 85 -32.57 7.22 -8.58
C ARG A 85 -32.25 8.20 -7.47
N ASP A 86 -32.19 9.49 -7.81
CA ASP A 86 -32.04 10.55 -6.81
C ASP A 86 -33.14 10.47 -5.76
N GLY A 87 -32.75 10.57 -4.49
CA GLY A 87 -33.65 10.45 -3.34
C GLY A 87 -34.02 9.02 -2.96
N ALA A 88 -33.56 7.99 -3.68
CA ALA A 88 -33.79 6.60 -3.31
C ALA A 88 -33.06 6.21 -2.01
N MET A 89 -33.66 5.30 -1.26
CA MET A 89 -33.05 4.69 -0.08
C MET A 89 -32.31 3.42 -0.48
N VAL A 90 -31.07 3.28 -0.01
CA VAL A 90 -30.22 2.12 -0.28
C VAL A 90 -29.67 1.56 1.03
N LYS A 91 -29.45 0.25 1.05
CA LYS A 91 -28.71 -0.45 2.11
C LYS A 91 -27.27 -0.67 1.68
N GLN A 92 -26.39 -0.81 2.65
CA GLN A 92 -25.01 -1.21 2.40
C GLN A 92 -24.97 -2.51 1.58
N GLY A 93 -24.21 -2.52 0.51
CA GLY A 93 -24.10 -3.65 -0.43
C GLY A 93 -25.10 -3.64 -1.59
N ASP A 94 -26.10 -2.75 -1.59
CA ASP A 94 -27.02 -2.62 -2.73
C ASP A 94 -26.28 -2.12 -3.97
N THR A 95 -26.62 -2.66 -5.14
CA THR A 95 -26.06 -2.22 -6.42
C THR A 95 -26.61 -0.85 -6.80
N LEU A 96 -25.73 0.12 -7.01
CA LEU A 96 -26.08 1.49 -7.39
C LEU A 96 -26.14 1.64 -8.91
N LEU A 97 -25.08 1.21 -9.57
CA LEU A 97 -24.96 1.25 -11.03
C LEU A 97 -23.97 0.18 -11.52
N GLN A 98 -24.07 -0.11 -12.81
CA GLN A 98 -23.18 -1.02 -13.51
C GLN A 98 -22.42 -0.26 -14.59
N ILE A 99 -21.11 -0.47 -14.62
CA ILE A 99 -20.22 0.02 -15.67
C ILE A 99 -19.75 -1.14 -16.53
N THR A 100 -19.52 -0.86 -17.81
CA THR A 100 -18.79 -1.73 -18.72
C THR A 100 -17.38 -1.20 -18.90
N GLU A 101 -16.47 -2.11 -19.17
CA GLU A 101 -15.08 -1.79 -19.44
C GLU A 101 -14.93 -1.00 -20.74
N THR A 102 -13.95 -0.10 -20.77
CA THR A 102 -13.66 0.77 -21.93
C THR A 102 -12.23 0.61 -22.44
N LYS A 103 -11.37 -0.06 -21.68
CA LYS A 103 -9.97 -0.28 -22.06
C LYS A 103 -9.83 -1.52 -22.94
N ASP A 104 -9.13 -1.36 -24.05
CA ASP A 104 -8.92 -2.40 -25.07
C ASP A 104 -8.37 -3.71 -24.49
N GLU A 105 -7.49 -3.63 -23.47
CA GLU A 105 -6.89 -4.82 -22.85
C GLU A 105 -7.89 -5.72 -22.12
N TYR A 106 -9.12 -5.25 -21.92
CA TYR A 106 -10.15 -5.91 -21.12
C TYR A 106 -11.49 -6.08 -21.87
N LEU A 107 -11.54 -5.78 -23.17
CA LEU A 107 -12.75 -5.92 -23.98
C LEU A 107 -13.07 -7.38 -24.36
N ASP A 108 -12.11 -8.29 -24.21
CA ASP A 108 -12.30 -9.70 -24.51
C ASP A 108 -13.22 -10.37 -23.46
N PRO A 109 -14.41 -10.87 -23.86
CA PRO A 109 -15.35 -11.49 -22.93
C PRO A 109 -14.81 -12.78 -22.29
N GLU A 110 -13.88 -13.45 -22.95
CA GLU A 110 -13.26 -14.70 -22.50
C GLU A 110 -11.85 -14.47 -21.96
N LEU A 111 -11.45 -13.22 -21.68
CA LEU A 111 -10.10 -12.87 -21.24
C LEU A 111 -9.59 -13.72 -20.09
N THR A 112 -10.45 -13.96 -19.09
CA THR A 112 -10.10 -14.78 -17.92
C THR A 112 -9.86 -16.24 -18.32
N GLU A 113 -10.68 -16.80 -19.20
CA GLU A 113 -10.56 -18.19 -19.66
C GLU A 113 -9.33 -18.34 -20.55
N ARG A 114 -9.13 -17.47 -21.53
CA ARG A 114 -7.96 -17.48 -22.41
C ARG A 114 -6.65 -17.30 -21.64
N THR A 115 -6.64 -16.44 -20.61
CA THR A 115 -5.48 -16.29 -19.73
C THR A 115 -5.24 -17.54 -18.89
N SER A 116 -6.30 -18.22 -18.44
CA SER A 116 -6.23 -19.51 -17.74
C SER A 116 -5.67 -20.62 -18.65
N GLU A 117 -6.11 -20.68 -19.91
CA GLU A 117 -5.59 -21.60 -20.91
C GLU A 117 -4.11 -21.36 -21.21
N GLN A 118 -3.71 -20.09 -21.38
CA GLN A 118 -2.30 -19.71 -21.53
C GLN A 118 -1.47 -20.13 -20.31
N LEU A 119 -1.98 -19.89 -19.10
CA LEU A 119 -1.34 -20.32 -17.85
C LEU A 119 -1.18 -21.84 -17.80
N ARG A 120 -2.21 -22.60 -18.17
CA ARG A 120 -2.16 -24.07 -18.23
C ARG A 120 -1.15 -24.56 -19.27
N SER A 121 -1.15 -23.97 -20.46
CA SER A 121 -0.21 -24.30 -21.53
C SER A 121 1.24 -24.04 -21.09
N LYS A 122 1.50 -22.90 -20.45
CA LYS A 122 2.82 -22.56 -19.90
C LYS A 122 3.22 -23.49 -18.75
N ASN A 123 2.31 -23.83 -17.84
CA ASN A 123 2.56 -24.84 -16.81
C ASN A 123 2.97 -26.18 -17.41
N ASN A 124 2.24 -26.67 -18.41
CA ASN A 124 2.57 -27.91 -19.10
C ASN A 124 3.95 -27.85 -19.77
N ALA A 125 4.25 -26.75 -20.47
CA ALA A 125 5.56 -26.54 -21.10
C ALA A 125 6.71 -26.57 -20.07
N THR A 126 6.53 -25.89 -18.93
CA THR A 126 7.50 -25.92 -17.83
C THR A 126 7.67 -27.33 -17.26
N GLU A 127 6.60 -28.09 -17.10
CA GLU A 127 6.69 -29.47 -16.62
C GLU A 127 7.39 -30.41 -17.62
N PHE A 128 7.22 -30.18 -18.93
CA PHE A 128 7.99 -30.90 -19.95
C PHE A 128 9.49 -30.59 -19.85
N TYR A 129 9.88 -29.33 -19.61
CA TYR A 129 11.28 -28.99 -19.39
C TYR A 129 11.83 -29.63 -18.10
N LYS A 130 11.07 -29.64 -17.01
CA LYS A 130 11.44 -30.36 -15.77
C LYS A 130 11.60 -31.85 -16.00
N SER A 131 10.71 -32.46 -16.78
CA SER A 131 10.81 -33.86 -17.19
C SER A 131 12.07 -34.10 -18.03
N LYS A 132 12.41 -33.20 -18.96
CA LYS A 132 13.65 -33.26 -19.74
C LYS A 132 14.90 -33.18 -18.85
N VAL A 133 14.88 -32.36 -17.79
CA VAL A 133 15.96 -32.32 -16.78
C VAL A 133 16.11 -33.68 -16.09
N ARG A 134 15.00 -34.27 -15.63
CA ARG A 134 15.03 -35.61 -15.00
C ARG A 134 15.59 -36.67 -15.96
N THR A 135 15.17 -36.67 -17.22
CA THR A 135 15.71 -37.59 -18.23
C THR A 135 17.22 -37.39 -18.42
N ALA A 136 17.68 -36.15 -18.52
CA ALA A 136 19.11 -35.86 -18.62
C ALA A 136 19.89 -36.34 -17.38
N ASP A 137 19.35 -36.16 -16.17
CA ASP A 137 19.93 -36.69 -14.93
C ASP A 137 20.09 -38.22 -14.98
N THR A 138 19.04 -38.93 -15.43
CA THR A 138 19.11 -40.40 -15.57
C THR A 138 20.15 -40.84 -16.62
N GLN A 139 20.28 -40.09 -17.72
CA GLN A 139 21.27 -40.38 -18.76
C GLN A 139 22.70 -40.14 -18.25
N ILE A 140 22.94 -39.06 -17.50
CA ILE A 140 24.24 -38.79 -16.88
C ILE A 140 24.63 -39.92 -15.93
N ALA A 141 23.72 -40.33 -15.03
CA ALA A 141 23.98 -41.43 -14.11
C ALA A 141 24.29 -42.76 -14.83
N ALA A 142 23.56 -43.06 -15.91
CA ALA A 142 23.82 -44.25 -16.73
C ALA A 142 25.20 -44.18 -17.44
N LEU A 143 25.59 -43.01 -17.94
CA LEU A 143 26.90 -42.79 -18.55
C LEU A 143 28.04 -42.94 -17.54
N GLU A 144 27.89 -42.39 -16.33
CA GLU A 144 28.86 -42.52 -15.24
C GLU A 144 29.05 -43.98 -14.82
N GLN A 145 27.95 -44.73 -14.67
CA GLN A 145 27.99 -46.15 -14.36
C GLN A 145 28.67 -46.94 -15.49
N SER A 146 28.35 -46.65 -16.75
CA SER A 146 28.97 -47.29 -17.91
C SER A 146 30.47 -46.99 -18.00
N LEU A 147 30.88 -45.75 -17.73
CA LEU A 147 32.29 -45.36 -17.65
C LEU A 147 33.02 -46.17 -16.58
N GLN A 148 32.46 -46.29 -15.38
CA GLN A 148 33.06 -47.05 -14.30
C GLN A 148 33.27 -48.53 -14.67
N LEU A 149 32.24 -49.17 -15.24
CA LEU A 149 32.33 -50.56 -15.71
C LEU A 149 33.40 -50.71 -16.80
N LYS A 150 33.47 -49.78 -17.75
CA LYS A 150 34.45 -49.81 -18.84
C LYS A 150 35.87 -49.60 -18.35
N ILE A 151 36.09 -48.67 -17.42
CA ILE A 151 37.39 -48.46 -16.76
C ILE A 151 37.82 -49.74 -16.04
N ASN A 152 36.93 -50.37 -15.26
CA ASN A 152 37.23 -51.62 -14.56
C ASN A 152 37.63 -52.74 -15.55
N GLN A 153 36.93 -52.85 -16.68
CA GLN A 153 37.27 -53.80 -17.75
C GLN A 153 38.67 -53.54 -18.32
N LEU A 154 39.00 -52.29 -18.65
CA LEU A 154 40.29 -51.90 -19.21
C LEU A 154 41.43 -52.07 -18.20
N GLN A 155 41.19 -51.76 -16.92
CA GLN A 155 42.17 -51.99 -15.85
C GLN A 155 42.49 -53.48 -15.68
N ASN A 156 41.49 -54.36 -15.82
CA ASN A 156 41.71 -55.80 -15.79
C ASN A 156 42.53 -56.27 -17.00
N LYS A 157 42.22 -55.81 -18.22
CA LYS A 157 43.05 -56.07 -19.41
C LYS A 157 44.49 -55.57 -19.23
N LEU A 158 44.65 -54.39 -18.64
CA LEU A 158 45.96 -53.80 -18.39
C LEU A 158 46.78 -54.65 -17.41
N LYS A 159 46.16 -55.19 -16.36
CA LYS A 159 46.81 -56.16 -15.45
C LYS A 159 47.23 -57.43 -16.20
N GLN A 160 46.34 -57.99 -17.03
CA GLN A 160 46.62 -59.18 -17.85
C GLN A 160 47.83 -58.98 -18.77
N TYR A 161 47.85 -57.87 -19.53
CA TYR A 161 48.95 -57.59 -20.45
C TYR A 161 50.26 -57.22 -19.74
N ARG A 162 50.21 -56.62 -18.54
CA ARG A 162 51.43 -56.46 -17.71
C ARG A 162 52.07 -57.81 -17.37
N LEU A 163 51.27 -58.78 -16.97
CA LEU A 163 51.75 -60.13 -16.69
C LEU A 163 52.28 -60.82 -17.95
N GLN A 164 51.62 -60.62 -19.09
CA GLN A 164 52.07 -61.15 -20.37
C GLN A 164 53.41 -60.56 -20.81
N VAL A 165 53.59 -59.24 -20.72
CA VAL A 165 54.87 -58.56 -21.00
C VAL A 165 55.98 -59.11 -20.10
N GLN A 166 55.70 -59.34 -18.82
CA GLN A 166 56.66 -59.94 -17.90
C GLN A 166 57.01 -61.38 -18.32
N SER A 167 56.02 -62.19 -18.69
CA SER A 167 56.22 -63.56 -19.18
C SER A 167 57.06 -63.59 -20.47
N ASP A 168 56.73 -62.75 -21.45
CA ASP A 168 57.47 -62.67 -22.72
C ASP A 168 58.89 -62.14 -22.52
N SER A 169 59.10 -61.23 -21.56
CA SER A 169 60.42 -60.75 -21.16
C SER A 169 61.28 -61.89 -20.62
N ILE A 170 60.74 -62.69 -19.70
CA ILE A 170 61.43 -63.86 -19.15
C ILE A 170 61.79 -64.86 -20.27
N ALA A 171 60.86 -65.12 -21.20
CA ALA A 171 61.10 -66.00 -22.34
C ALA A 171 62.21 -65.46 -23.28
N MET A 172 62.23 -64.15 -23.53
CA MET A 172 63.30 -63.49 -24.30
C MET A 172 64.65 -63.62 -23.59
N THR A 173 64.73 -63.38 -22.29
CA THR A 173 65.97 -63.54 -21.51
C THR A 173 66.47 -64.98 -21.53
N ALA A 174 65.57 -65.97 -21.40
CA ALA A 174 65.92 -67.38 -21.51
C ALA A 174 66.48 -67.72 -22.90
N ALA A 175 65.85 -67.22 -23.98
CA ALA A 175 66.35 -67.42 -25.35
C ALA A 175 67.70 -66.71 -25.59
N ALA A 176 67.91 -65.53 -25.01
CA ALA A 176 69.18 -64.81 -25.07
C ALA A 176 70.32 -65.58 -24.37
N ASN A 177 70.03 -66.18 -23.20
CA ASN A 177 70.98 -67.06 -22.51
C ASN A 177 71.30 -68.30 -23.35
N GLN A 178 70.29 -68.91 -23.98
CA GLN A 178 70.49 -70.06 -24.88
C GLN A 178 71.39 -69.72 -26.07
N LEU A 179 71.19 -68.56 -26.68
CA LEU A 179 72.03 -68.06 -27.76
C LEU A 179 73.48 -67.86 -27.31
N ASN A 180 73.70 -67.30 -26.12
CA ASN A 180 75.04 -67.13 -25.56
C ASN A 180 75.73 -68.49 -25.37
N ILE A 181 75.03 -69.48 -24.81
CA ILE A 181 75.56 -70.85 -24.68
C ILE A 181 75.91 -71.43 -26.06
N ALA A 182 75.05 -71.26 -27.06
CA ALA A 182 75.29 -71.73 -28.42
C ALA A 182 76.51 -71.03 -29.07
N ASP A 183 76.68 -69.73 -28.86
CA ASP A 183 77.82 -68.94 -29.36
C ASP A 183 79.15 -69.42 -28.76
N VAL A 184 79.19 -69.60 -27.44
CA VAL A 184 80.38 -70.13 -26.73
C VAL A 184 80.73 -71.53 -27.23
N GLN A 185 79.74 -72.40 -27.40
CA GLN A 185 79.95 -73.76 -27.93
C GLN A 185 80.46 -73.73 -29.38
N LEU A 186 79.91 -72.88 -30.23
CA LEU A 186 80.32 -72.73 -31.62
C LEU A 186 81.76 -72.23 -31.73
N LYS A 187 82.13 -71.20 -30.95
CA LYS A 187 83.51 -70.66 -30.90
C LYS A 187 84.51 -71.73 -30.50
N ARG A 188 84.23 -72.47 -29.42
CA ARG A 188 85.09 -73.59 -28.97
C ARG A 188 85.19 -74.68 -30.03
N GLN A 189 84.07 -75.05 -30.66
CA GLN A 189 84.06 -76.08 -31.70
C GLN A 189 84.87 -75.65 -32.93
N LYS A 190 84.81 -74.36 -33.29
CA LYS A 190 85.61 -73.78 -34.37
C LYS A 190 87.10 -73.89 -34.07
N GLU A 191 87.53 -73.51 -32.87
CA GLU A 191 88.94 -73.64 -32.44
C GLU A 191 89.42 -75.10 -32.52
N LEU A 192 88.62 -76.05 -32.03
CA LEU A 192 88.94 -77.49 -32.08
C LEU A 192 89.00 -78.05 -33.51
N TYR A 193 88.09 -77.60 -34.39
CA TYR A 193 88.10 -77.98 -35.81
C TYR A 193 89.38 -77.48 -36.51
N HIS A 194 89.75 -76.21 -36.30
CA HIS A 194 90.98 -75.63 -36.86
C HIS A 194 92.26 -76.32 -36.34
N ALA A 195 92.22 -76.85 -35.11
CA ALA A 195 93.30 -77.66 -34.53
C ALA A 195 93.30 -79.14 -35.01
N GLY A 196 92.35 -79.55 -35.86
CA GLY A 196 92.23 -80.92 -36.36
C GLY A 196 91.66 -81.93 -35.37
N LEU A 197 91.10 -81.48 -34.24
CA LEU A 197 90.60 -82.32 -33.14
C LEU A 197 89.12 -82.72 -33.30
N LYS A 198 88.40 -82.14 -34.27
CA LYS A 198 86.96 -82.32 -34.49
C LYS A 198 86.61 -82.31 -35.98
N SER A 199 85.49 -82.94 -36.37
CA SER A 199 85.08 -83.03 -37.79
C SER A 199 84.35 -81.78 -38.28
N LEU A 200 84.32 -81.58 -39.61
CA LEU A 200 83.53 -80.52 -40.25
C LEU A 200 82.04 -80.65 -39.93
N THR A 201 81.51 -81.88 -39.94
CA THR A 201 80.10 -82.16 -39.63
C THR A 201 79.72 -81.76 -38.20
N GLU A 202 80.59 -82.03 -37.21
CA GLU A 202 80.35 -81.60 -35.82
C GLU A 202 80.38 -80.07 -35.69
N TYR A 203 81.24 -79.39 -36.44
CA TYR A 203 81.27 -77.91 -36.49
C TYR A 203 79.98 -77.35 -37.13
N GLU A 204 79.57 -77.87 -38.28
CA GLU A 204 78.33 -77.44 -38.96
C GLU A 204 77.08 -77.68 -38.10
N GLN A 205 77.03 -78.79 -37.35
CA GLN A 205 75.92 -79.05 -36.42
C GLN A 205 75.85 -78.01 -35.29
N LYS A 206 76.99 -77.55 -34.76
CA LYS A 206 77.03 -76.45 -33.79
C LYS A 206 76.69 -75.11 -34.42
N GLN A 207 77.07 -74.89 -35.68
CA GLN A 207 76.69 -73.70 -36.43
C GLN A 207 75.18 -73.64 -36.64
N GLN A 208 74.55 -74.75 -37.02
CA GLN A 208 73.08 -74.84 -37.13
C GLN A 208 72.40 -74.56 -35.79
N TYR A 209 72.88 -75.17 -34.71
CA TYR A 209 72.34 -74.95 -33.36
C TYR A 209 72.41 -73.48 -32.93
N TYR A 210 73.49 -72.78 -33.27
CA TYR A 210 73.58 -71.32 -33.06
C TYR A 210 72.54 -70.55 -33.86
N GLN A 211 72.32 -70.90 -35.15
CA GLN A 211 71.32 -70.25 -35.98
C GLN A 211 69.89 -70.48 -35.44
N ASP A 212 69.59 -71.68 -34.97
CA ASP A 212 68.30 -72.00 -34.34
C ASP A 212 68.09 -71.20 -33.04
N ALA A 213 69.12 -71.09 -32.21
CA ALA A 213 69.08 -70.28 -30.99
C ALA A 213 68.91 -68.78 -31.31
N LEU A 214 69.55 -68.30 -32.38
CA LEU A 214 69.44 -66.91 -32.85
C LEU A 214 68.02 -66.61 -33.34
N ALA A 215 67.48 -67.48 -34.19
CA ALA A 215 66.10 -67.38 -34.68
C ALA A 215 65.10 -67.40 -33.51
N LYS A 216 65.34 -68.25 -32.50
CA LYS A 216 64.50 -68.30 -31.30
C LYS A 216 64.55 -67.00 -30.51
N ARG A 217 65.75 -66.43 -30.27
CA ARG A 217 65.93 -65.14 -29.60
C ARG A 217 65.18 -64.03 -30.32
N ILE A 218 65.32 -63.92 -31.64
CA ILE A 218 64.63 -62.91 -32.45
C ILE A 218 63.11 -63.09 -32.35
N SER A 219 62.62 -64.33 -32.46
CA SER A 219 61.19 -64.62 -32.33
C SER A 219 60.63 -64.21 -30.97
N THR A 220 61.32 -64.53 -29.87
CA THR A 220 60.89 -64.15 -28.52
C THR A 220 61.00 -62.65 -28.26
N GLU A 221 62.01 -61.99 -28.83
CA GLU A 221 62.18 -60.54 -28.75
C GLU A 221 61.03 -59.81 -29.45
N ASN A 222 60.65 -60.25 -30.64
CA ASN A 222 59.49 -59.71 -31.35
C ASN A 222 58.19 -59.90 -30.54
N LYS A 223 58.01 -61.07 -29.90
CA LYS A 223 56.84 -61.30 -29.02
C LYS A 223 56.80 -60.33 -27.83
N PHE A 224 57.94 -60.12 -27.17
CA PHE A 224 58.05 -59.17 -26.06
C PHE A 224 57.73 -57.73 -26.49
N TYR A 225 58.27 -57.28 -27.63
CA TYR A 225 57.94 -55.93 -28.13
C TYR A 225 56.47 -55.80 -28.54
N ASN A 226 55.88 -56.85 -29.12
CA ASN A 226 54.45 -56.86 -29.45
C ASN A 226 53.59 -56.74 -28.18
N SER A 227 53.85 -57.53 -27.13
CA SER A 227 53.08 -57.41 -25.89
C SER A 227 53.28 -56.05 -25.20
N LYS A 228 54.47 -55.45 -25.32
CA LYS A 228 54.73 -54.09 -24.81
C LYS A 228 53.91 -53.04 -25.57
N ASN A 229 53.79 -53.16 -26.88
CA ASN A 229 52.97 -52.29 -27.72
C ASN A 229 51.48 -52.44 -27.38
N GLU A 230 50.99 -53.66 -27.19
CA GLU A 230 49.60 -53.88 -26.76
C GLU A 230 49.29 -53.27 -25.40
N LEU A 231 50.24 -53.37 -24.45
CA LEU A 231 50.11 -52.70 -23.16
C LEU A 231 50.03 -51.17 -23.30
N LEU A 232 50.77 -50.57 -24.24
CA LEU A 232 50.70 -49.14 -24.54
C LEU A 232 49.34 -48.78 -25.16
N ASN A 233 48.84 -49.59 -26.10
CA ASN A 233 47.54 -49.39 -26.73
C ASN A 233 46.41 -49.38 -25.69
N ILE A 234 46.42 -50.32 -24.74
CA ILE A 234 45.40 -50.37 -23.68
C ILE A 234 45.46 -49.14 -22.76
N LYS A 235 46.66 -48.61 -22.48
CA LYS A 235 46.81 -47.35 -21.71
C LYS A 235 46.21 -46.16 -22.47
N LEU A 236 46.45 -46.07 -23.77
CA LEU A 236 45.88 -45.03 -24.62
C LEU A 236 44.36 -45.17 -24.72
N GLU A 237 43.85 -46.40 -24.85
CA GLU A 237 42.42 -46.70 -24.86
C GLU A 237 41.73 -46.26 -23.57
N LEU A 238 42.39 -46.43 -22.41
CA LEU A 238 41.88 -45.97 -21.11
C LEU A 238 41.72 -44.44 -21.08
N SER A 239 42.74 -43.70 -21.48
CA SER A 239 42.68 -42.23 -21.55
C SER A 239 41.63 -41.75 -22.56
N ALA A 240 41.59 -42.36 -23.76
CA ALA A 240 40.62 -42.02 -24.80
C ALA A 240 39.18 -42.30 -24.35
N THR A 241 38.95 -43.43 -23.67
CA THR A 241 37.64 -43.77 -23.09
C THR A 241 37.20 -42.73 -22.07
N SER A 242 38.09 -42.31 -21.17
CA SER A 242 37.76 -41.28 -20.18
C SER A 242 37.35 -39.96 -20.85
N GLN A 243 38.06 -39.57 -21.91
CA GLN A 243 37.77 -38.34 -22.65
C GLN A 243 36.42 -38.42 -23.38
N ASP A 244 36.14 -39.52 -24.09
CA ASP A 244 34.88 -39.75 -24.81
C ASP A 244 33.66 -39.67 -23.87
N TYR A 245 33.73 -40.28 -22.69
CA TYR A 245 32.65 -40.19 -21.71
C TYR A 245 32.53 -38.81 -21.09
N THR A 246 33.66 -38.12 -20.84
CA THR A 246 33.63 -36.73 -20.35
C THR A 246 32.93 -35.82 -21.34
N GLU A 247 33.19 -35.98 -22.64
CA GLU A 247 32.50 -35.24 -23.71
C GLU A 247 31.00 -35.55 -23.73
N LYS A 248 30.62 -36.83 -23.69
CA LYS A 248 29.21 -37.26 -23.66
C LYS A 248 28.47 -36.71 -22.44
N ILE A 249 29.05 -36.82 -21.25
CA ILE A 249 28.47 -36.28 -20.01
C ILE A 249 28.36 -34.76 -20.09
N SER A 250 29.37 -34.07 -20.62
CA SER A 250 29.36 -32.62 -20.78
C SER A 250 28.26 -32.16 -21.74
N LYS A 251 28.05 -32.88 -22.84
CA LYS A 251 26.97 -32.61 -23.80
C LYS A 251 25.59 -32.75 -23.14
N VAL A 252 25.33 -33.86 -22.45
CA VAL A 252 24.04 -34.09 -21.76
C VAL A 252 23.85 -33.06 -20.63
N SER A 253 24.91 -32.71 -19.92
CA SER A 253 24.89 -31.65 -18.90
C SER A 253 24.54 -30.29 -19.48
N GLY A 254 25.07 -29.94 -20.66
CA GLY A 254 24.69 -28.72 -21.38
C GLY A 254 23.20 -28.68 -21.76
N GLU A 255 22.66 -29.80 -22.26
CA GLU A 255 21.23 -29.94 -22.55
C GLU A 255 20.38 -29.81 -21.28
N ARG A 256 20.84 -30.38 -20.17
CA ARG A 256 20.22 -30.26 -18.85
C ARG A 256 20.17 -28.82 -18.37
N PHE A 257 21.29 -28.09 -18.43
CA PHE A 257 21.32 -26.67 -18.02
C PHE A 257 20.42 -25.81 -18.90
N THR A 258 20.37 -26.09 -20.19
CA THR A 258 19.45 -25.40 -21.11
C THR A 258 17.99 -25.66 -20.72
N ALA A 259 17.62 -26.91 -20.44
CA ALA A 259 16.27 -27.26 -20.00
C ALA A 259 15.92 -26.63 -18.64
N LEU A 260 16.86 -26.60 -17.69
CA LEU A 260 16.68 -25.96 -16.39
C LEU A 260 16.42 -24.44 -16.54
N SER A 261 17.20 -23.77 -17.39
CA SER A 261 17.02 -22.34 -17.70
C SER A 261 15.64 -22.05 -18.30
N GLN A 262 15.18 -22.89 -19.23
CA GLN A 262 13.85 -22.77 -19.82
C GLN A 262 12.73 -23.01 -18.80
N ALA A 263 12.90 -24.00 -17.91
CA ALA A 263 11.96 -24.25 -16.83
C ALA A 263 11.84 -23.04 -15.88
N ALA A 264 12.97 -22.47 -15.45
CA ALA A 264 13.00 -21.29 -14.59
C ALA A 264 12.39 -20.05 -15.27
N THR A 265 12.68 -19.84 -16.55
CA THR A 265 12.05 -18.76 -17.34
C THR A 265 10.53 -18.95 -17.40
N GLY A 266 10.08 -20.17 -17.67
CA GLY A 266 8.65 -20.51 -17.68
C GLY A 266 7.98 -20.29 -16.32
N GLU A 267 8.64 -20.59 -15.20
CA GLU A 267 8.11 -20.30 -13.85
C GLU A 267 7.88 -18.80 -13.62
N GLY A 268 8.79 -17.94 -14.09
CA GLY A 268 8.61 -16.49 -14.06
C GLY A 268 7.39 -16.03 -14.87
N GLU A 269 7.20 -16.58 -16.07
CA GLU A 269 6.03 -16.29 -16.91
C GLU A 269 4.72 -16.78 -16.28
N ILE A 270 4.73 -17.97 -15.68
CA ILE A 270 3.59 -18.54 -14.94
C ILE A 270 3.20 -17.61 -13.80
N ALA A 271 4.16 -17.10 -13.01
CA ALA A 271 3.88 -16.17 -11.93
C ALA A 271 3.25 -14.86 -12.45
N LYS A 272 3.76 -14.33 -13.58
CA LYS A 272 3.19 -13.14 -14.24
C LYS A 272 1.75 -13.38 -14.71
N LEU A 273 1.49 -14.48 -15.42
CA LEU A 273 0.16 -14.85 -15.89
C LEU A 273 -0.82 -15.11 -14.74
N LYS A 274 -0.36 -15.71 -13.65
CA LYS A 274 -1.18 -15.94 -12.45
C LYS A 274 -1.61 -14.62 -11.80
N ASN A 275 -0.69 -13.65 -11.70
CA ASN A 275 -1.02 -12.31 -11.21
C ASN A 275 -1.99 -11.59 -12.15
N GLN A 276 -1.78 -11.67 -13.47
CA GLN A 276 -2.70 -11.10 -14.46
C GLN A 276 -4.10 -11.72 -14.33
N LEU A 277 -4.21 -13.04 -14.25
CA LEU A 277 -5.48 -13.75 -14.07
C LEU A 277 -6.20 -13.33 -12.78
N PHE A 278 -5.47 -13.18 -11.68
CA PHE A 278 -6.04 -12.69 -10.43
C PHE A 278 -6.56 -11.25 -10.57
N ASN A 279 -5.78 -10.37 -11.20
CA ASN A 279 -6.18 -8.99 -11.44
C ASN A 279 -7.42 -8.89 -12.34
N TYR A 280 -7.53 -9.71 -13.39
CA TYR A 280 -8.71 -9.76 -14.26
C TYR A 280 -9.96 -10.19 -13.50
N LYS A 281 -9.86 -11.24 -12.68
CA LYS A 281 -10.96 -11.69 -11.82
C LYS A 281 -11.37 -10.63 -10.79
N ALA A 282 -10.41 -10.01 -10.13
CA ALA A 282 -10.66 -8.95 -9.15
C ALA A 282 -11.30 -7.72 -9.82
N ARG A 283 -10.85 -7.36 -11.03
CA ARG A 283 -11.36 -6.22 -11.79
C ARG A 283 -12.83 -6.39 -12.19
N GLY A 284 -13.24 -7.61 -12.53
CA GLY A 284 -14.65 -7.91 -12.84
C GLY A 284 -15.62 -7.57 -11.69
N ASN A 285 -15.17 -7.64 -10.43
CA ASN A 285 -15.99 -7.25 -9.28
C ASN A 285 -16.26 -5.74 -9.22
N PHE A 286 -15.43 -4.91 -9.88
CA PHE A 286 -15.60 -3.46 -9.91
C PHE A 286 -16.57 -2.98 -11.01
N HIS A 287 -17.10 -3.90 -11.84
CA HIS A 287 -18.16 -3.56 -12.81
C HIS A 287 -19.47 -3.16 -12.14
N TYR A 288 -19.72 -3.62 -10.91
CA TYR A 288 -20.88 -3.26 -10.12
C TYR A 288 -20.44 -2.37 -8.97
N ILE A 289 -20.93 -1.12 -8.96
CA ILE A 289 -20.66 -0.20 -7.88
C ILE A 289 -21.72 -0.39 -6.81
N LEU A 290 -21.26 -0.79 -5.62
CA LEU A 290 -22.10 -1.09 -4.47
C LEU A 290 -22.14 0.08 -3.48
N ALA A 291 -23.24 0.17 -2.73
CA ALA A 291 -23.39 1.14 -1.66
C ALA A 291 -22.42 0.86 -0.49
N PRO A 292 -21.48 1.76 -0.16
CA PRO A 292 -20.56 1.57 0.97
C PRO A 292 -21.25 1.67 2.33
N GLN A 293 -22.38 2.37 2.41
CA GLN A 293 -23.19 2.52 3.62
C GLN A 293 -24.68 2.63 3.27
N SER A 294 -25.53 2.37 4.26
CA SER A 294 -26.99 2.56 4.14
C SER A 294 -27.36 4.04 4.25
N GLY A 295 -28.20 4.54 3.36
CA GLY A 295 -28.57 5.96 3.36
C GLY A 295 -29.47 6.36 2.18
N GLN A 296 -29.65 7.67 2.03
CA GLN A 296 -30.34 8.26 0.89
C GLN A 296 -29.33 8.73 -0.16
N VAL A 297 -29.62 8.43 -1.43
CA VAL A 297 -28.83 8.91 -2.57
C VAL A 297 -29.11 10.40 -2.79
N LEU A 298 -28.08 11.23 -2.68
CA LEU A 298 -28.09 12.64 -3.07
C LEU A 298 -27.55 12.82 -4.49
N GLN A 299 -28.04 13.89 -5.12
CA GLN A 299 -27.86 14.29 -6.52
C GLN A 299 -26.61 13.69 -7.20
N SER A 300 -26.85 12.83 -8.19
CA SER A 300 -25.84 12.21 -9.03
C SER A 300 -25.00 13.26 -9.78
N ILE A 301 -23.68 13.13 -9.74
CA ILE A 301 -22.78 14.00 -10.52
C ILE A 301 -22.64 13.41 -11.93
N LYS A 302 -23.13 14.17 -12.93
CA LYS A 302 -22.67 14.27 -14.34
C LYS A 302 -22.35 13.00 -15.15
N ALA A 303 -23.11 11.90 -15.05
CA ALA A 303 -22.99 10.86 -16.07
C ALA A 303 -24.30 10.12 -16.35
N GLY A 304 -24.91 10.40 -17.51
CA GLY A 304 -26.02 9.65 -18.07
C GLY A 304 -25.64 8.24 -18.52
N ILE A 305 -26.65 7.44 -18.89
CA ILE A 305 -26.42 6.12 -19.50
C ILE A 305 -25.58 6.30 -20.77
N GLY A 306 -24.51 5.53 -20.91
CA GLY A 306 -23.61 5.59 -22.07
C GLY A 306 -22.45 6.57 -21.94
N GLU A 307 -22.41 7.39 -20.88
CA GLU A 307 -21.27 8.27 -20.62
C GLU A 307 -20.08 7.50 -20.02
N THR A 308 -18.87 8.01 -20.27
CA THR A 308 -17.62 7.42 -19.80
C THR A 308 -17.15 8.12 -18.54
N VAL A 309 -16.85 7.34 -17.50
CA VAL A 309 -16.31 7.81 -16.23
C VAL A 309 -14.85 7.39 -16.07
N LYS A 310 -14.06 8.23 -15.40
CA LYS A 310 -12.64 7.98 -15.10
C LYS A 310 -12.47 7.37 -13.71
N ASP A 311 -11.34 6.70 -13.49
CA ASP A 311 -10.96 6.23 -12.16
C ASP A 311 -10.94 7.39 -11.13
N GLY A 312 -11.50 7.13 -9.95
CA GLY A 312 -11.64 8.10 -8.87
C GLY A 312 -12.76 9.13 -9.07
N GLU A 313 -13.46 9.12 -10.21
CA GLU A 313 -14.54 10.06 -10.47
C GLU A 313 -15.73 9.82 -9.54
N GLN A 314 -16.23 10.89 -8.94
CA GLN A 314 -17.38 10.86 -8.05
C GLN A 314 -18.67 10.66 -8.86
N LEU A 315 -19.42 9.61 -8.53
CA LEU A 315 -20.66 9.26 -9.22
C LEU A 315 -21.87 9.82 -8.50
N LEU A 316 -21.93 9.61 -7.18
CA LEU A 316 -23.03 10.07 -6.33
C LEU A 316 -22.58 10.21 -4.88
N THR A 317 -23.45 10.75 -4.03
CA THR A 317 -23.21 10.85 -2.58
C THR A 317 -24.30 10.13 -1.82
N ILE A 318 -23.94 9.31 -0.84
CA ILE A 318 -24.90 8.66 0.06
C ILE A 318 -24.87 9.37 1.41
N VAL A 319 -26.04 9.78 1.89
CA VAL A 319 -26.19 10.40 3.22
C VAL A 319 -26.86 9.43 4.18
N PRO A 320 -26.26 9.15 5.35
CA PRO A 320 -26.87 8.26 6.32
C PRO A 320 -28.15 8.87 6.89
N LEU A 321 -29.18 8.03 7.05
CA LEU A 321 -30.48 8.43 7.62
C LEU A 321 -30.42 8.59 9.14
N HIS A 322 -29.55 7.81 9.78
CA HIS A 322 -29.35 7.81 11.22
C HIS A 322 -27.93 8.23 11.53
N PHE A 323 -27.78 9.44 12.07
CA PHE A 323 -26.51 9.97 12.52
C PHE A 323 -26.68 10.68 13.86
N GLN A 324 -25.60 10.73 14.63
CA GLN A 324 -25.53 11.54 15.84
C GLN A 324 -25.43 13.00 15.42
N LYS A 325 -26.52 13.74 15.65
CA LYS A 325 -26.62 15.15 15.28
C LYS A 325 -25.58 15.96 16.03
N ALA A 326 -24.74 16.64 15.27
CA ALA A 326 -23.88 17.71 15.75
C ALA A 326 -24.09 18.93 14.87
N ILE A 327 -23.53 20.06 15.27
CA ILE A 327 -23.55 21.28 14.47
C ILE A 327 -22.11 21.69 14.26
N GLU A 328 -21.78 21.96 13.01
CA GLU A 328 -20.55 22.61 12.61
C GLU A 328 -20.85 24.11 12.49
N ILE A 329 -20.26 24.93 13.36
CA ILE A 329 -20.35 26.40 13.28
C ILE A 329 -19.02 27.00 12.86
N ALA A 330 -19.09 28.08 12.09
CA ALA A 330 -17.92 28.85 11.67
C ALA A 330 -17.78 30.12 12.52
N VAL A 331 -16.73 30.20 13.32
CA VAL A 331 -16.49 31.27 14.30
C VAL A 331 -15.36 32.17 13.84
N GLU A 332 -15.56 33.48 13.93
CA GLU A 332 -14.53 34.45 13.57
C GLU A 332 -13.30 34.33 14.49
N PRO A 333 -12.07 34.57 13.99
CA PRO A 333 -10.86 34.56 14.82
C PRO A 333 -10.94 35.47 16.05
N ASN A 334 -11.62 36.62 15.95
CA ASN A 334 -11.81 37.55 17.06
C ASN A 334 -12.73 36.98 18.16
N ASP A 335 -13.66 36.10 17.78
CA ASP A 335 -14.64 35.50 18.67
C ASP A 335 -14.17 34.16 19.25
N MET A 336 -13.14 33.55 18.65
CA MET A 336 -12.60 32.25 19.01
C MET A 336 -12.12 32.14 20.47
N PRO A 337 -11.41 33.12 21.07
CA PRO A 337 -11.00 33.06 22.47
C PRO A 337 -12.14 33.00 23.49
N LEU A 338 -13.37 33.21 23.05
CA LEU A 338 -14.56 33.39 23.90
C LEU A 338 -15.42 32.14 23.96
N ILE A 339 -15.05 31.14 23.17
CA ILE A 339 -15.70 29.86 23.10
C ILE A 339 -14.79 28.84 23.76
N SER A 340 -15.29 28.19 24.80
CA SER A 340 -14.59 27.11 25.50
C SER A 340 -15.29 25.78 25.30
N THR A 341 -14.52 24.70 25.29
CA THR A 341 -15.08 23.34 25.32
C THR A 341 -15.95 23.16 26.57
N GLY A 342 -17.11 22.52 26.39
CA GLY A 342 -18.10 22.35 27.44
C GLY A 342 -19.03 23.55 27.67
N GLN A 343 -18.86 24.68 27.00
CA GLN A 343 -19.74 25.85 27.14
C GLN A 343 -21.15 25.58 26.61
N LEU A 344 -22.16 26.07 27.32
CA LEU A 344 -23.56 26.00 26.90
C LEU A 344 -23.85 27.08 25.85
N VAL A 345 -24.48 26.65 24.77
CA VAL A 345 -24.90 27.52 23.66
C VAL A 345 -26.38 27.29 23.37
N ARG A 346 -27.03 28.29 22.78
CA ARG A 346 -28.41 28.19 22.29
C ARG A 346 -28.40 28.01 20.78
N VAL A 347 -29.19 27.10 20.27
CA VAL A 347 -29.27 26.75 18.85
C VAL A 347 -30.68 27.05 18.35
N GLN A 348 -30.75 27.78 17.24
CA GLN A 348 -31.96 27.96 16.46
C GLN A 348 -31.77 27.23 15.11
N PHE A 349 -32.60 26.23 14.83
CA PHE A 349 -32.57 25.51 13.55
C PHE A 349 -33.42 26.21 12.51
N ASP A 350 -32.96 26.24 11.26
CA ASP A 350 -33.74 26.74 10.14
C ASP A 350 -34.98 25.86 9.95
N GLY A 351 -36.15 26.49 9.74
CA GLY A 351 -37.45 25.82 9.71
C GLY A 351 -38.12 25.63 11.08
N PHE A 352 -37.46 26.02 12.19
CA PHE A 352 -38.04 26.01 13.54
C PHE A 352 -38.01 27.41 14.15
N PRO A 353 -39.13 28.15 14.16
CA PRO A 353 -39.15 29.52 14.68
C PRO A 353 -38.89 29.58 16.19
N ALA A 354 -38.26 30.66 16.65
CA ALA A 354 -37.95 30.89 18.06
C ALA A 354 -39.18 31.29 18.90
N ILE A 355 -40.24 31.82 18.27
CA ILE A 355 -41.44 32.35 18.93
C ILE A 355 -42.65 31.47 18.59
N VAL A 356 -43.51 31.26 19.59
CA VAL A 356 -44.69 30.40 19.50
C VAL A 356 -45.88 31.16 18.91
N PHE A 357 -46.60 30.53 17.98
CA PHE A 357 -47.97 30.87 17.64
C PHE A 357 -48.91 29.82 18.26
N SER A 358 -50.07 30.25 18.79
CA SER A 358 -51.06 29.35 19.38
C SER A 358 -51.48 28.26 18.38
N GLY A 359 -51.35 26.98 18.77
CA GLY A 359 -51.76 25.82 17.95
C GLY A 359 -50.66 24.87 17.47
N TRP A 360 -49.38 25.11 17.79
CA TRP A 360 -48.24 24.27 17.35
C TRP A 360 -47.83 23.22 18.40
N PRO A 361 -47.40 22.00 18.00
CA PRO A 361 -46.88 20.98 18.92
C PRO A 361 -45.65 21.48 19.70
N GLN A 362 -45.54 21.14 20.99
CA GLN A 362 -44.46 21.61 21.89
C GLN A 362 -43.03 21.27 21.41
N ALA A 363 -42.88 20.27 20.53
CA ALA A 363 -41.59 19.83 19.98
C ALA A 363 -41.07 20.67 18.79
N SER A 364 -41.86 21.61 18.26
CA SER A 364 -41.60 22.26 16.96
C SER A 364 -41.20 23.74 17.02
N TYR A 365 -40.77 24.23 18.19
CA TYR A 365 -40.39 25.64 18.36
C TYR A 365 -39.36 25.87 19.48
N GLY A 366 -38.69 27.02 19.42
CA GLY A 366 -37.84 27.56 20.49
C GLY A 366 -36.32 27.42 20.28
N LEU A 367 -35.56 28.01 21.20
CA LEU A 367 -34.10 27.88 21.27
C LEU A 367 -33.73 26.57 21.97
N PHE A 368 -32.99 25.71 21.27
CA PHE A 368 -32.49 24.44 21.80
C PHE A 368 -31.17 24.67 22.53
N SER A 369 -30.80 23.83 23.48
CA SER A 369 -29.49 23.92 24.12
C SER A 369 -28.51 22.99 23.41
N GLY A 370 -27.29 23.47 23.22
CA GLY A 370 -26.16 22.67 22.80
C GLY A 370 -24.97 22.90 23.71
N ARG A 371 -23.97 22.05 23.60
CA ARG A 371 -22.69 22.17 24.30
C ARG A 371 -21.56 22.11 23.30
N VAL A 372 -20.57 22.99 23.45
CA VAL A 372 -19.35 22.93 22.62
C VAL A 372 -18.61 21.62 22.93
N ALA A 373 -18.52 20.75 21.94
CA ALA A 373 -17.88 19.44 22.05
C ALA A 373 -16.39 19.53 21.72
N ALA A 374 -16.04 20.17 20.61
CA ALA A 374 -14.68 20.29 20.12
C ALA A 374 -14.48 21.60 19.37
N ILE A 375 -13.22 22.04 19.29
CA ILE A 375 -12.82 23.22 18.54
C ILE A 375 -11.61 22.82 17.69
N ASP A 376 -11.69 23.05 16.38
CA ASP A 376 -10.60 22.74 15.48
C ASP A 376 -9.45 23.75 15.67
N ASN A 377 -8.21 23.28 15.62
CA ASN A 377 -7.03 24.12 15.81
C ASN A 377 -6.54 24.78 14.49
N SER A 378 -7.35 24.73 13.44
CA SER A 378 -7.04 25.26 12.13
C SER A 378 -8.18 26.11 11.59
N ILE A 379 -7.81 27.15 10.85
CA ILE A 379 -8.75 28.03 10.16
C ILE A 379 -9.16 27.35 8.85
N ASP A 380 -10.47 27.36 8.53
CA ASP A 380 -11.00 26.84 7.27
C ASP A 380 -10.64 27.76 6.08
N ALA A 381 -10.87 27.30 4.84
CA ALA A 381 -10.62 28.08 3.62
C ALA A 381 -11.32 29.45 3.58
N SER A 382 -12.34 29.65 4.43
CA SER A 382 -13.09 30.90 4.61
C SER A 382 -12.50 31.86 5.66
N GLY A 383 -11.39 31.52 6.31
CA GLY A 383 -10.76 32.39 7.33
C GLY A 383 -11.35 32.26 8.75
N LYS A 384 -12.23 31.28 8.99
CA LYS A 384 -12.94 31.07 10.28
C LYS A 384 -12.53 29.77 10.98
N PHE A 385 -12.63 29.73 12.30
CA PHE A 385 -12.44 28.51 13.09
C PHE A 385 -13.69 27.63 13.06
N LYS A 386 -13.50 26.32 12.98
CA LYS A 386 -14.60 25.35 13.08
C LYS A 386 -14.81 24.95 14.53
N VAL A 387 -16.05 25.07 14.99
CA VAL A 387 -16.45 24.63 16.32
C VAL A 387 -17.59 23.63 16.19
N TRP A 388 -17.49 22.54 16.95
CA TRP A 388 -18.47 21.47 16.98
C TRP A 388 -19.36 21.61 18.21
N VAL A 389 -20.67 21.61 18.00
CA VAL A 389 -21.67 21.68 19.07
C VAL A 389 -22.50 20.39 19.06
N GLN A 390 -22.68 19.78 20.23
CA GLN A 390 -23.51 18.59 20.43
C GLN A 390 -24.76 18.92 21.25
N PRO A 391 -25.81 18.08 21.20
CA PRO A 391 -26.99 18.23 22.05
C PRO A 391 -26.61 18.19 23.53
N ASP A 392 -27.22 19.06 24.35
CA ASP A 392 -27.05 19.00 25.80
C ASP A 392 -28.10 18.06 26.41
N GLU A 393 -27.64 16.91 26.92
CA GLU A 393 -28.47 15.80 27.41
C GLU A 393 -29.42 16.18 28.56
N GLY A 394 -29.10 17.25 29.30
CA GLY A 394 -29.92 17.75 30.41
C GLY A 394 -31.06 18.69 30.03
N SER A 395 -31.34 18.90 28.73
CA SER A 395 -32.30 19.90 28.26
C SER A 395 -33.23 19.38 27.15
N LYS A 396 -34.03 20.27 26.55
CA LYS A 396 -34.96 19.93 25.45
C LYS A 396 -34.19 19.27 24.29
N GLN A 397 -34.59 18.05 23.93
CA GLN A 397 -34.01 17.33 22.79
C GLN A 397 -34.18 18.13 21.49
N TRP A 398 -33.18 18.06 20.62
CA TRP A 398 -33.24 18.67 19.29
C TRP A 398 -34.34 18.02 18.45
N PRO A 399 -34.96 18.75 17.50
CA PRO A 399 -36.07 18.20 16.74
C PRO A 399 -35.68 16.95 15.95
N ALA A 400 -36.55 15.94 15.94
CA ALA A 400 -36.31 14.68 15.25
C ALA A 400 -36.09 14.86 13.74
N ASN A 401 -36.82 15.80 13.13
CA ASN A 401 -36.88 16.00 11.67
C ASN A 401 -35.74 16.86 11.10
N VAL A 402 -34.78 17.30 11.91
CA VAL A 402 -33.59 18.02 11.43
C VAL A 402 -32.74 17.07 10.58
N ARG A 403 -32.48 17.47 9.34
CA ARG A 403 -31.72 16.66 8.36
C ARG A 403 -30.25 17.08 8.36
N TYR A 404 -29.40 16.23 7.77
CA TYR A 404 -28.02 16.62 7.50
C TYR A 404 -28.00 17.87 6.60
N GLY A 405 -27.14 18.83 6.92
CA GLY A 405 -27.02 20.09 6.19
C GLY A 405 -28.10 21.13 6.50
N THR A 406 -29.05 20.86 7.41
CA THR A 406 -30.00 21.90 7.87
C THR A 406 -29.21 23.05 8.51
N GLY A 407 -29.45 24.28 8.02
CA GLY A 407 -28.83 25.47 8.56
C GLY A 407 -29.30 25.76 9.99
N CYS A 408 -28.46 26.43 10.76
CA CYS A 408 -28.79 26.86 12.10
C CYS A 408 -27.98 28.09 12.51
N GLN A 409 -28.52 28.80 13.50
CA GLN A 409 -27.85 29.90 14.16
C GLN A 409 -27.56 29.51 15.61
N VAL A 410 -26.29 29.56 15.98
CA VAL A 410 -25.83 29.29 17.33
C VAL A 410 -25.51 30.60 18.02
N ILE A 411 -26.07 30.75 19.22
CA ILE A 411 -25.94 31.90 20.10
C ILE A 411 -25.18 31.43 21.33
N ALA A 412 -23.91 31.79 21.44
CA ALA A 412 -23.14 31.59 22.66
C ALA A 412 -23.48 32.72 23.64
N LEU A 413 -24.01 32.36 24.81
CA LEU A 413 -24.27 33.31 25.89
C LEU A 413 -22.94 33.51 26.64
N LEU A 414 -22.55 34.77 26.78
CA LEU A 414 -21.37 35.20 27.52
C LEU A 414 -21.79 35.86 28.84
N ASN A 415 -20.89 36.64 29.45
CA ASN A 415 -21.13 37.28 30.75
C ASN A 415 -22.07 38.50 30.67
N ASN A 416 -22.60 38.89 31.83
CA ASN A 416 -23.32 40.14 32.02
C ASN A 416 -22.33 41.29 32.19
N VAL A 417 -22.41 42.28 31.32
CA VAL A 417 -21.55 43.46 31.37
C VAL A 417 -22.42 44.72 31.26
N PRO A 418 -22.08 45.84 31.93
CA PRO A 418 -22.86 47.06 31.80
C PRO A 418 -22.97 47.55 30.35
N ILE A 419 -24.12 48.12 29.98
CA ILE A 419 -24.41 48.58 28.60
C ILE A 419 -23.36 49.57 28.08
N TRP A 420 -22.83 50.45 28.93
CA TRP A 420 -21.78 51.40 28.54
C TRP A 420 -20.50 50.71 28.03
N TYR A 421 -20.11 49.60 28.67
CA TYR A 421 -18.90 48.87 28.32
C TYR A 421 -19.11 48.14 26.99
N GLU A 422 -20.30 47.59 26.76
CA GLU A 422 -20.63 46.93 25.50
C GLU A 422 -20.63 47.91 24.31
N LEU A 423 -21.18 49.11 24.49
CA LEU A 423 -21.14 50.18 23.49
C LEU A 423 -19.71 50.66 23.21
N TRP A 424 -18.92 50.92 24.26
CA TRP A 424 -17.51 51.29 24.11
C TRP A 424 -16.70 50.21 23.40
N ARG A 425 -16.91 48.94 23.75
CA ARG A 425 -16.22 47.79 23.17
C ARG A 425 -16.56 47.60 21.69
N GLN A 426 -17.84 47.65 21.33
CA GLN A 426 -18.28 47.51 19.93
C GLN A 426 -17.73 48.64 19.05
N LEU A 427 -17.69 49.88 19.56
CA LEU A 427 -17.14 51.03 18.83
C LEU A 427 -15.62 50.90 18.58
N ASN A 428 -14.88 50.29 19.51
CA ASN A 428 -13.43 50.12 19.43
C ASN A 428 -12.99 48.75 18.87
N GLY A 429 -13.93 47.87 18.51
CA GLY A 429 -13.63 46.56 17.92
C GLY A 429 -12.95 45.57 18.88
N PHE A 430 -13.05 45.75 20.20
CA PHE A 430 -12.46 44.83 21.16
C PHE A 430 -13.29 43.54 21.33
N PRO A 431 -12.66 42.37 21.51
CA PRO A 431 -13.38 41.15 21.81
C PRO A 431 -14.09 41.25 23.18
N PRO A 432 -15.22 40.56 23.39
CA PRO A 432 -15.87 40.39 24.70
C PRO A 432 -14.88 39.97 25.80
N ASN A 433 -15.16 40.35 27.05
CA ASN A 433 -14.24 40.06 28.16
C ASN A 433 -14.22 38.57 28.53
N PHE A 434 -13.00 38.05 28.67
CA PHE A 434 -12.65 36.66 28.95
C PHE A 434 -12.99 36.24 30.40
N TYR A 435 -13.36 34.98 30.59
CA TYR A 435 -13.19 34.28 31.86
C TYR A 435 -12.50 32.94 31.59
N THR A 436 -11.39 32.68 32.28
CA THR A 436 -10.93 31.31 32.49
C THR A 436 -12.03 30.61 33.31
N PRO A 437 -12.55 29.44 32.90
CA PRO A 437 -13.33 28.63 33.80
C PRO A 437 -12.45 28.31 35.02
N LYS A 438 -12.87 28.74 36.21
CA LYS A 438 -12.23 28.28 37.45
C LYS A 438 -12.28 26.74 37.44
N PRO A 439 -11.16 26.03 37.62
CA PRO A 439 -11.20 24.58 37.71
C PRO A 439 -12.15 24.21 38.85
N LYS A 440 -13.08 23.30 38.58
CA LYS A 440 -13.85 22.66 39.64
C LYS A 440 -12.84 22.09 40.64
N ALA A 441 -12.87 22.58 41.88
CA ALA A 441 -12.13 21.98 42.98
C ALA A 441 -12.48 20.48 42.99
N THR A 442 -11.47 19.65 42.80
CA THR A 442 -11.61 18.21 42.96
C THR A 442 -11.88 17.93 44.43
N ASP A 443 -12.76 16.96 44.68
CA ASP A 443 -13.27 16.54 46.00
C ASP A 443 -12.20 15.78 46.82
N LYS A 444 -10.95 16.27 46.80
CA LYS A 444 -9.80 15.73 47.56
C LYS A 444 -9.36 16.59 48.75
N ASP A 445 -9.87 17.81 48.90
CA ASP A 445 -9.47 18.72 50.00
C ASP A 445 -10.39 18.72 51.23
N LYS A 446 -11.42 17.85 51.27
CA LYS A 446 -12.26 17.66 52.49
C LYS A 446 -11.77 16.58 53.46
N ALA A 447 -10.66 15.89 53.17
CA ALA A 447 -10.14 14.82 54.02
C ALA A 447 -9.07 15.26 55.04
N ASN A 448 -8.55 16.50 54.97
CA ASN A 448 -7.46 16.97 55.84
C ASN A 448 -7.83 18.12 56.81
N SER A 449 -9.09 18.18 57.27
CA SER A 449 -9.50 19.07 58.39
C SER A 449 -10.23 18.34 59.53
N LYS A 450 -9.90 17.06 59.73
CA LYS A 450 -10.13 16.35 61.00
C LYS A 450 -8.86 15.63 61.44
N LYS A 451 -7.95 16.40 62.01
CA LYS A 451 -7.06 15.95 63.09
C LYS A 451 -6.71 17.13 63.97
#